data_AF-A0A7S3TP15-F1
#
_entry.id   AF-A0A7S3TP15-F1
#
_cell.length_a   1.000
_cell.length_b   1.000
_cell.length_c   1.000
_cell.angle_alpha   90.00
_cell.angle_beta   90.00
_cell.angle_gamma   90.00
#
_symmetry.space_group_name_H-M   'P 1'
#
loop_
_entity.id
_entity.type
_entity.pdbx_description
1 polymer ?
#
loop_
_entity_poly.entity_id
_entity_poly.type
_entity_poly.pdbx_seq_one_letter_code
_entity_poly.pdbx_strand_id
1 'polypeptide(L)'
;RFLDLTLTSRHSVTSGKIYQQVLHKERQGAYLGKTVQMVPHVSDAIQDWISDVANMPVDRSGMRPDICLVELGGTVGDIESAIYTEALQQLQFKVGAENFMMVHVGYVPVVGATGEQKTKTCQFSVKQLRQAGIKPDLLICRS
;
A
#
# COMPACT_ATOMS: atom_id res chain seq x y z
N ARG A 1 -2.34 -5.81 20.18
CA ARG A 1 -3.64 -6.45 20.51
C ARG A 1 -3.81 -7.81 19.85
N PHE A 2 -3.59 -7.96 18.53
CA PHE A 2 -3.66 -9.28 17.88
C PHE A 2 -2.32 -9.99 17.76
N LEU A 3 -1.23 -9.24 17.59
CA LEU A 3 0.10 -9.79 17.35
C LEU A 3 1.08 -9.56 18.52
N ASP A 4 0.62 -8.93 19.61
CA ASP A 4 1.45 -8.54 20.75
C ASP A 4 2.74 -7.75 20.40
N LEU A 5 2.72 -7.04 19.28
CA LEU A 5 3.77 -6.16 18.81
C LEU A 5 3.62 -4.74 19.36
N THR A 6 4.75 -4.06 19.55
CA THR A 6 4.82 -2.63 19.89
C THR A 6 5.38 -1.86 18.70
N LEU A 7 4.51 -1.11 18.02
CA LEU A 7 4.91 -0.29 16.88
C LEU A 7 5.20 1.15 17.29
N THR A 8 6.10 1.80 16.56
CA THR A 8 6.40 3.22 16.68
C THR A 8 5.72 4.04 15.58
N SER A 9 5.77 5.37 15.70
CA SER A 9 5.26 6.33 14.70
C SER A 9 5.86 6.18 13.29
N ARG A 10 6.96 5.42 13.15
CA ARG A 10 7.58 5.09 11.87
C ARG A 10 6.76 4.09 11.06
N HIS A 11 5.97 3.24 11.70
CA HIS A 11 5.16 2.19 11.06
C HIS A 11 3.81 2.69 10.53
N SER A 12 3.56 4.00 10.63
CA SER A 12 2.39 4.65 10.05
C SER A 12 2.85 5.77 9.11
N VAL A 13 2.46 5.66 7.85
CA VAL A 13 2.74 6.66 6.82
C VAL A 13 1.46 7.38 6.42
N THR A 14 1.62 8.65 6.06
CA THR A 14 0.55 9.46 5.46
C THR A 14 1.12 10.19 4.26
N SER A 15 0.26 10.64 3.34
CA SER A 15 0.72 11.42 2.18
C SER A 15 1.46 12.68 2.60
N GLY A 16 1.03 13.31 3.70
CA GLY A 16 1.73 14.46 4.28
C GLY A 16 3.17 14.13 4.68
N LYS A 17 3.43 12.98 5.32
CA LYS A 17 4.81 12.56 5.69
C LYS A 17 5.67 12.34 4.46
N ILE A 18 5.15 11.63 3.45
CA ILE A 18 5.89 11.35 2.20
C ILE A 18 6.19 12.65 1.44
N TYR A 19 5.19 13.50 1.24
CA TYR A 19 5.36 14.77 0.53
C TYR A 19 6.32 15.70 1.26
N GLN A 20 6.25 15.75 2.59
CA GLN A 20 7.19 16.53 3.39
C GLN A 20 8.63 16.00 3.24
N GLN A 21 8.83 14.69 3.24
CA GLN A 21 10.13 14.06 3.02
C GLN A 21 10.69 14.38 1.62
N VAL A 22 9.89 14.23 0.58
CA VAL A 22 10.29 14.51 -0.81
C VAL A 22 10.63 15.99 -0.98
N LEU A 23 9.79 16.89 -0.48
CA LEU A 23 10.02 18.34 -0.53
C LEU A 23 11.30 18.74 0.24
N HIS A 24 11.59 18.09 1.37
CA HIS A 24 12.80 18.34 2.12
C HIS A 24 14.06 17.91 1.33
N LYS A 25 14.02 16.70 0.73
CA LYS A 25 15.10 16.20 -0.15
C LYS A 25 15.33 17.13 -1.34
N GLU A 26 14.27 17.64 -1.94
CA GLU A 26 14.34 18.60 -3.06
C GLU A 26 15.07 19.88 -2.66
N ARG A 27 14.68 20.49 -1.53
CA ARG A 27 15.30 21.73 -1.03
C ARG A 27 16.78 21.57 -0.66
N GLN A 28 17.19 20.36 -0.30
CA GLN A 28 18.60 20.02 -0.04
C GLN A 28 19.41 19.70 -1.30
N GLY A 29 18.78 19.72 -2.48
CA GLY A 29 19.43 19.41 -3.74
C GLY A 29 19.68 17.92 -3.98
N ALA A 30 19.00 17.03 -3.24
CA ALA A 30 19.20 15.57 -3.35
C ALA A 30 18.83 15.01 -4.74
N TYR A 31 17.99 15.71 -5.50
CA TYR A 31 17.60 15.36 -6.87
C TYR A 31 18.46 16.02 -7.95
N LEU A 32 19.61 16.61 -7.60
CA LEU A 32 20.59 17.19 -8.52
C LEU A 32 20.01 18.24 -9.48
N GLY A 33 19.03 19.03 -9.01
CA GLY A 33 18.36 20.06 -9.79
C GLY A 33 17.36 19.53 -10.84
N LYS A 34 17.11 18.22 -10.88
CA LYS A 34 16.06 17.64 -11.75
C LYS A 34 14.68 17.93 -11.16
N THR A 35 13.68 18.05 -12.04
CA THR A 35 12.28 18.22 -11.65
C THR A 35 11.76 17.01 -10.89
N VAL A 36 11.26 17.23 -9.69
CA VAL A 36 10.59 16.21 -8.87
C VAL A 36 9.18 15.95 -9.43
N GLN A 37 8.79 14.68 -9.43
CA GLN A 37 7.54 14.18 -10.01
C GLN A 37 6.93 13.10 -9.11
N MET A 38 5.63 12.85 -9.26
CA MET A 38 4.94 11.77 -8.53
C MET A 38 5.61 10.41 -8.79
N VAL A 39 5.87 10.09 -10.05
CA VAL A 39 6.66 8.92 -10.45
C VAL A 39 7.96 9.44 -11.10
N PRO A 40 9.15 8.97 -10.70
CA PRO A 40 9.38 7.94 -9.69
C PRO A 40 9.55 8.50 -8.25
N HIS A 41 9.73 9.81 -8.07
CA HIS A 41 10.26 10.33 -6.80
C HIS A 41 9.37 10.10 -5.57
N VAL A 42 8.04 10.20 -5.71
CA VAL A 42 7.11 9.92 -4.61
C VAL A 42 6.89 8.41 -4.47
N SER A 43 6.72 7.69 -5.59
CA SER A 43 6.56 6.22 -5.56
C SER A 43 7.78 5.53 -4.95
N ASP A 44 8.99 5.99 -5.25
CA ASP A 44 10.25 5.53 -4.66
C ASP A 44 10.29 5.84 -3.17
N ALA A 45 9.90 7.05 -2.74
CA ALA A 45 9.87 7.40 -1.32
C ALA A 45 8.92 6.51 -0.50
N ILE A 46 7.80 6.08 -1.09
CA ILE A 46 6.88 5.11 -0.49
C ILE A 46 7.54 3.73 -0.41
N GLN A 47 8.17 3.25 -1.49
CA GLN A 47 8.86 1.95 -1.51
C GLN A 47 10.03 1.89 -0.52
N ASP A 48 10.81 2.97 -0.43
CA ASP A 48 11.90 3.11 0.53
C ASP A 48 11.37 3.05 1.96
N TRP A 49 10.27 3.77 2.25
CA TRP A 49 9.63 3.71 3.57
C TRP A 49 9.16 2.30 3.93
N ILE A 50 8.49 1.59 3.01
CA ILE A 50 8.07 0.19 3.23
C ILE A 50 9.29 -0.69 3.50
N SER A 51 10.35 -0.54 2.71
CA SER A 51 11.58 -1.31 2.86
C SER A 51 12.25 -1.05 4.20
N ASP A 52 12.31 0.22 4.64
CA ASP A 52 12.90 0.61 5.92
C ASP A 52 12.14 -0.04 7.09
N VAL A 53 10.80 0.11 7.14
CA VAL A 53 10.01 -0.46 8.24
C VAL A 53 9.98 -1.98 8.23
N ALA A 54 10.05 -2.61 7.05
CA ALA A 54 10.13 -4.07 6.93
C ALA A 54 11.44 -4.65 7.48
N ASN A 55 12.49 -3.84 7.59
CA ASN A 55 13.78 -4.24 8.16
C ASN A 55 13.93 -3.89 9.66
N MET A 56 12.99 -3.14 10.25
CA MET A 56 13.06 -2.75 11.66
C MET A 56 12.54 -3.87 12.57
N PRO A 57 13.27 -4.24 13.64
CA PRO A 57 12.74 -5.12 14.67
C PRO A 57 11.53 -4.49 15.37
N VAL A 58 10.45 -5.25 15.52
CA VAL A 58 9.18 -4.81 16.12
C VAL A 58 8.77 -5.61 17.37
N ASP A 59 9.54 -6.63 17.71
CA ASP A 59 9.32 -7.49 18.86
C ASP A 59 10.57 -7.56 19.78
N ARG A 60 10.49 -8.40 20.81
CA ARG A 60 11.55 -8.54 21.82
C ARG A 60 12.76 -9.31 21.33
N SER A 61 12.67 -10.00 20.18
CA SER A 61 13.79 -10.76 19.63
C SER A 61 14.91 -9.84 19.14
N GLY A 62 14.57 -8.61 18.76
CA GLY A 62 15.51 -7.68 18.13
C GLY A 62 15.92 -8.10 16.71
N MET A 63 15.27 -9.13 16.15
CA MET A 63 15.56 -9.66 14.81
C MET A 63 14.74 -8.93 13.75
N ARG A 64 15.24 -8.99 12.52
CA ARG A 64 14.49 -8.53 11.34
C ARG A 64 13.23 -9.41 11.17
N PRO A 65 12.06 -8.81 10.89
CA PRO A 65 10.85 -9.57 10.57
C PRO A 65 10.96 -10.36 9.26
N ASP A 66 10.37 -11.54 9.22
CA ASP A 66 10.27 -12.35 8.00
C ASP A 66 9.17 -11.82 7.04
N ILE A 67 8.11 -11.25 7.59
CA ILE A 67 6.94 -10.75 6.85
C ILE A 67 6.61 -9.34 7.32
N CYS A 68 6.36 -8.44 6.36
CA CYS A 68 5.83 -7.11 6.61
C CYS A 68 4.38 -7.03 6.09
N LEU A 69 3.43 -6.79 6.99
CA LEU A 69 2.03 -6.54 6.60
C LEU A 69 1.82 -5.05 6.35
N VAL A 70 1.50 -4.69 5.11
CA VAL A 70 1.19 -3.32 4.72
C VAL A 70 -0.31 -3.17 4.50
N GLU A 71 -0.94 -2.31 5.28
CA GLU A 71 -2.33 -1.91 5.06
C GLU A 71 -2.38 -0.61 4.26
N LEU A 72 -2.90 -0.68 3.03
CA LEU A 72 -3.27 0.52 2.28
C LEU A 72 -4.69 0.92 2.68
N GLY A 73 -4.79 1.96 3.50
CA GLY A 73 -6.09 2.55 3.85
C GLY A 73 -6.76 3.24 2.67
N GLY A 74 -8.04 3.61 2.84
CA GLY A 74 -8.84 4.23 1.79
C GLY A 74 -9.53 3.21 0.88
N THR A 75 -9.85 3.61 -0.35
CA THR A 75 -10.50 2.74 -1.34
C THR A 75 -9.70 2.69 -2.62
N VAL A 76 -9.81 1.58 -3.38
CA VAL A 76 -9.14 1.50 -4.68
C VAL A 76 -9.89 2.32 -5.72
N GLY A 77 -9.17 3.18 -6.44
CA GLY A 77 -9.69 3.99 -7.54
C GLY A 77 -9.99 5.44 -7.17
N ASP A 78 -9.74 5.86 -5.93
CA ASP A 78 -9.70 7.27 -5.56
C ASP A 78 -8.36 7.92 -5.94
N ILE A 79 -8.31 9.26 -5.96
CA ILE A 79 -7.12 10.02 -6.41
C ILE A 79 -5.99 9.87 -5.39
N GLU A 80 -6.34 9.74 -4.12
CA GLU A 80 -5.44 9.65 -2.99
C GLU A 80 -4.66 8.34 -2.98
N SER A 81 -5.29 7.21 -3.29
CA SER A 81 -4.66 5.88 -3.33
C SER A 81 -3.82 5.65 -4.59
N ALA A 82 -4.07 6.39 -5.68
CA ALA A 82 -3.46 6.14 -6.98
C ALA A 82 -1.93 6.03 -6.93
N ILE A 83 -1.26 6.94 -6.20
CA ILE A 83 0.21 6.91 -6.07
C ILE A 83 0.71 5.74 -5.21
N TYR A 84 -0.07 5.30 -4.23
CA TYR A 84 0.29 4.14 -3.41
C TYR A 84 0.10 2.84 -4.16
N THR A 85 -0.98 2.72 -4.94
CA THR A 85 -1.16 1.57 -5.84
C THR A 85 -0.04 1.51 -6.88
N GLU A 86 0.39 2.65 -7.44
CA GLU A 86 1.55 2.69 -8.33
C GLU A 86 2.85 2.26 -7.62
N ALA A 87 3.09 2.75 -6.40
CA ALA A 87 4.27 2.35 -5.62
C ALA A 87 4.28 0.86 -5.29
N LEU A 88 3.14 0.27 -4.92
CA LEU A 88 3.00 -1.16 -4.66
C LEU A 88 3.14 -2.00 -5.92
N GLN A 89 2.63 -1.51 -7.05
CA GLN A 89 2.81 -2.12 -8.37
C GLN A 89 4.30 -2.20 -8.72
N GLN A 90 5.07 -1.14 -8.49
CA GLN A 90 6.52 -1.12 -8.74
C GLN A 90 7.27 -2.02 -7.74
N LEU A 91 6.85 -1.99 -6.48
CA LEU A 91 7.43 -2.82 -5.42
C LEU A 91 7.33 -4.31 -5.74
N GLN A 92 6.20 -4.77 -6.28
CA GLN A 92 6.00 -6.19 -6.65
C GLN A 92 7.11 -6.69 -7.60
N PHE A 93 7.54 -5.85 -8.55
CA PHE A 93 8.60 -6.19 -9.50
C PHE A 93 9.98 -6.09 -8.87
N LYS A 94 10.16 -5.11 -7.98
CA LYS A 94 11.43 -4.86 -7.28
C LYS A 94 11.79 -6.01 -6.32
N VAL A 95 10.82 -6.57 -5.60
CA VAL A 95 11.06 -7.64 -4.61
C VAL A 95 10.92 -9.05 -5.17
N GLY A 96 10.30 -9.20 -6.34
CA GLY A 96 10.01 -10.50 -6.95
C GLY A 96 8.64 -11.05 -6.52
N ALA A 97 8.00 -11.80 -7.42
CA ALA A 97 6.63 -12.29 -7.24
C ALA A 97 6.49 -13.28 -6.07
N GLU A 98 7.58 -13.95 -5.68
CA GLU A 98 7.65 -14.86 -4.54
C GLU A 98 7.72 -14.15 -3.19
N ASN A 99 8.04 -12.86 -3.17
CA ASN A 99 8.20 -12.04 -1.96
C ASN A 99 7.09 -10.98 -1.80
N PHE A 100 6.04 -11.03 -2.62
CA PHE A 100 4.93 -10.10 -2.59
C PHE A 100 3.60 -10.83 -2.72
N MET A 101 2.63 -10.45 -1.88
CA MET A 101 1.27 -10.99 -1.94
C MET A 101 0.27 -9.85 -1.78
N MET A 102 -0.69 -9.76 -2.68
CA MET A 102 -1.78 -8.79 -2.63
C MET A 102 -3.08 -9.42 -2.15
N VAL A 103 -3.61 -8.90 -1.04
CA VAL A 103 -4.93 -9.26 -0.49
C VAL A 103 -5.89 -8.11 -0.74
N HIS A 104 -6.94 -8.35 -1.52
CA HIS A 104 -8.00 -7.37 -1.76
C HIS A 104 -9.25 -7.70 -0.95
N VAL A 105 -9.76 -6.72 -0.21
CA VAL A 105 -10.98 -6.86 0.58
C VAL A 105 -12.14 -6.19 -0.15
N GLY A 106 -13.05 -6.98 -0.71
CA GLY A 106 -14.23 -6.54 -1.44
C GLY A 106 -15.50 -6.60 -0.61
N TYR A 107 -16.41 -5.64 -0.82
CA TYR A 107 -17.72 -5.62 -0.17
C TYR A 107 -18.81 -6.21 -1.08
N VAL A 108 -19.59 -7.16 -0.54
CA VAL A 108 -20.67 -7.89 -1.20
C VAL A 108 -21.98 -7.68 -0.42
N PRO A 109 -22.70 -6.58 -0.66
CA PRO A 109 -23.90 -6.25 0.11
C PRO A 109 -25.10 -7.14 -0.21
N VAL A 110 -26.00 -7.28 0.77
CA VAL A 110 -27.38 -7.75 0.57
C VAL A 110 -28.28 -6.54 0.30
N VAL A 111 -29.07 -6.58 -0.78
CA VAL A 111 -30.00 -5.49 -1.12
C VAL A 111 -31.39 -5.80 -0.57
N GLY A 112 -31.89 -4.93 0.32
CA GLY A 112 -33.02 -5.21 1.23
C GLY A 112 -34.37 -5.53 0.58
N ALA A 113 -34.59 -5.19 -0.70
CA ALA A 113 -35.85 -5.52 -1.37
C ALA A 113 -35.91 -6.99 -1.85
N THR A 114 -34.77 -7.62 -2.13
CA THR A 114 -34.71 -8.97 -2.70
C THR A 114 -34.02 -9.99 -1.80
N GLY A 115 -33.28 -9.55 -0.76
CA GLY A 115 -32.47 -10.43 0.07
C GLY A 115 -31.27 -11.05 -0.67
N GLU A 116 -31.01 -10.62 -1.90
CA GLU A 116 -29.97 -11.17 -2.75
C GLU A 116 -28.63 -10.48 -2.49
N GLN A 117 -27.57 -11.28 -2.38
CA GLN A 117 -26.19 -10.78 -2.34
C GLN A 117 -25.78 -10.28 -3.72
N LYS A 118 -25.23 -9.07 -3.78
CA LYS A 118 -24.79 -8.44 -5.04
C LYS A 118 -23.28 -8.30 -5.07
N THR A 119 -22.64 -8.97 -6.02
CA THR A 119 -21.18 -8.98 -6.19
C THR A 119 -20.65 -7.86 -7.10
N LYS A 120 -21.52 -7.09 -7.75
CA LYS A 120 -21.13 -6.10 -8.77
C LYS A 120 -20.15 -5.05 -8.24
N THR A 121 -20.31 -4.60 -6.99
CA THR A 121 -19.40 -3.68 -6.30
C THR A 121 -18.00 -4.27 -6.16
N CYS A 122 -17.91 -5.52 -5.69
CA CYS A 122 -16.65 -6.25 -5.58
C CYS A 122 -15.98 -6.42 -6.96
N GLN A 123 -16.74 -6.81 -7.99
CA GLN A 123 -16.23 -6.96 -9.36
C GLN A 123 -15.65 -5.65 -9.91
N PHE A 124 -16.32 -4.52 -9.67
CA PHE A 124 -15.82 -3.20 -10.08
C PHE A 124 -14.52 -2.84 -9.35
N SER A 125 -14.44 -3.08 -8.04
CA SER A 125 -13.22 -2.80 -7.27
C SER A 125 -12.00 -3.63 -7.75
N VAL A 126 -12.21 -4.91 -8.07
CA VAL A 126 -11.15 -5.78 -8.63
C VAL A 126 -10.73 -5.29 -10.02
N LYS A 127 -11.66 -4.80 -10.84
CA LYS A 127 -11.33 -4.21 -12.14
C LYS A 127 -10.43 -2.99 -11.97
N GLN A 128 -10.73 -2.09 -11.03
CA GLN A 128 -9.91 -0.89 -10.76
C GLN A 128 -8.50 -1.28 -10.31
N LEU A 129 -8.37 -2.25 -9.38
CA LEU A 129 -7.07 -2.74 -8.93
C LEU A 129 -6.23 -3.30 -10.09
N ARG A 130 -6.85 -4.09 -10.98
CA ARG A 130 -6.20 -4.64 -12.17
C ARG A 130 -5.80 -3.58 -13.19
N GLN A 131 -6.58 -2.50 -13.33
CA GLN A 131 -6.22 -1.37 -14.18
C GLN A 131 -4.99 -0.62 -13.66
N ALA A 132 -4.78 -0.60 -12.34
CA ALA A 132 -3.56 -0.10 -11.71
C ALA A 132 -2.38 -1.09 -11.80
N GLY A 133 -2.50 -2.19 -12.56
CA GLY A 133 -1.41 -3.15 -12.76
C GLY A 133 -1.19 -4.13 -11.61
N ILE A 134 -2.14 -4.23 -10.68
CA ILE A 134 -2.08 -5.16 -9.55
C ILE A 134 -3.14 -6.25 -9.71
N LYS A 135 -2.73 -7.51 -9.62
CA LYS A 135 -3.63 -8.65 -9.54
C LYS A 135 -3.73 -9.11 -8.08
N PRO A 136 -4.94 -9.25 -7.50
CA PRO A 136 -5.06 -9.81 -6.17
C PRO A 136 -4.76 -11.32 -6.20
N ASP A 137 -3.93 -11.77 -5.25
CA ASP A 137 -3.66 -13.18 -5.00
C ASP A 137 -4.76 -13.80 -4.14
N LEU A 138 -5.31 -13.01 -3.22
CA LEU A 138 -6.44 -13.37 -2.37
C LEU A 138 -7.54 -12.31 -2.46
N LEU A 139 -8.78 -12.75 -2.67
CA LEU A 139 -9.97 -11.90 -2.60
C LEU A 139 -10.79 -12.28 -1.37
N ILE A 140 -10.89 -11.35 -0.42
CA ILE A 140 -11.71 -11.51 0.78
C ILE A 140 -13.03 -10.77 0.56
N CYS A 141 -14.14 -11.49 0.60
CA CYS A 141 -15.47 -10.91 0.45
C CYS A 141 -16.11 -10.70 1.83
N ARG A 142 -16.39 -9.45 2.18
CA ARG A 142 -17.20 -9.08 3.36
C ARG A 142 -18.64 -8.85 2.92
N SER A 143 -19.60 -9.50 3.57
CA SER A 143 -21.04 -9.38 3.32
C SER A 143 -21.83 -8.89 4.52
#